data_AF-A0A3G5EAU1-F1
#
_entry.id   AF-A0A3G5EAU1-F1
#
_cell.length_a   1.000
_cell.length_b   1.000
_cell.length_c   1.000
_cell.angle_alpha   90.00
_cell.angle_beta   90.00
_cell.angle_gamma   90.00
#
_symmetry.space_group_name_H-M   'P 1'
#
loop_
_entity.id
_entity.type
_entity.pdbx_description
1 polymer ?
#
loop_
_entity_poly.entity_id
_entity_poly.type
_entity_poly.pdbx_seq_one_letter_code
_entity_poly.pdbx_strand_id
1 'polypeptide(L)'
;NLFYYGSGNPAPWNETMRPGDNKWTMTIWGRDIDTGEAKFGYQKTPHDEWDYAGVNVMMLSEQKDKTGKLRKLLTHPDRNGIVYTLDRTDGTLVSADKIDDTVNWVKQVDLKTGIPVRDPEFGTRMDHKATEICPSAMGYHNQGHDSYDPEKQLFFMGINHICMDWEPFMLP
;
A
#
# COMPACT_ATOMS: atom_id res chain seq x y z
N ASN A 1 -7.06 18.50 -13.05
CA ASN A 1 -6.09 19.14 -12.14
C ASN A 1 -6.09 18.28 -10.88
N LEU A 2 -5.09 17.41 -10.64
CA LEU A 2 -5.27 16.29 -9.68
C LEU A 2 -4.58 16.52 -8.33
N PHE A 3 -5.28 16.17 -7.24
CA PHE A 3 -4.68 15.90 -5.93
C PHE A 3 -4.65 14.40 -5.65
N TYR A 4 -3.70 13.96 -4.82
CA TYR A 4 -3.45 12.55 -4.55
C TYR A 4 -3.41 12.28 -3.05
N TYR A 5 -4.02 11.18 -2.64
CA TYR A 5 -4.04 10.74 -1.24
C TYR A 5 -4.32 9.25 -1.15
N GLY A 6 -4.07 8.69 0.03
CA GLY A 6 -4.37 7.30 0.37
C GLY A 6 -5.55 7.20 1.34
N SER A 7 -6.39 6.18 1.17
CA SER A 7 -7.48 5.86 2.10
C SER A 7 -7.05 4.78 3.10
N GLY A 8 -7.54 4.89 4.33
CA GLY A 8 -7.18 4.03 5.46
C GLY A 8 -7.76 2.62 5.40
N ASN A 9 -7.64 1.92 6.54
CA ASN A 9 -8.07 0.53 6.72
C ASN A 9 -9.60 0.38 6.82
N PRO A 10 -10.14 -0.81 6.49
CA PRO A 10 -11.52 -1.15 6.78
C PRO A 10 -11.76 -1.36 8.28
N ALA A 11 -13.02 -1.28 8.67
CA ALA A 11 -13.48 -1.56 10.03
C ALA A 11 -14.49 -2.73 10.03
N PRO A 12 -14.49 -3.59 11.07
CA PRO A 12 -13.53 -3.65 12.18
C PRO A 12 -12.18 -4.24 11.73
N TRP A 13 -11.18 -4.33 12.62
CA TRP A 13 -9.95 -5.04 12.28
C TRP A 13 -10.18 -6.54 12.05
N ASN A 14 -11.14 -7.16 12.75
CA ASN A 14 -11.57 -8.54 12.54
C ASN A 14 -12.08 -8.73 11.09
N GLU A 15 -11.28 -9.38 10.25
CA GLU A 15 -11.57 -9.58 8.83
C GLU A 15 -12.82 -10.44 8.59
N THR A 16 -13.01 -11.45 9.42
CA THR A 16 -14.06 -12.46 9.24
C THR A 16 -15.46 -11.83 9.33
N MET A 17 -15.58 -10.67 10.00
CA MET A 17 -16.82 -9.90 10.13
C MET A 17 -17.19 -9.08 8.88
N ARG A 18 -16.28 -8.93 7.91
CA ARG A 18 -16.44 -8.01 6.78
C ARG A 18 -15.96 -8.63 5.45
N PRO A 19 -16.59 -9.73 5.00
CA PRO A 19 -16.20 -10.42 3.78
C PRO A 19 -16.24 -9.51 2.54
N GLY A 20 -15.34 -9.79 1.59
CA GLY A 20 -15.21 -9.07 0.32
C GLY A 20 -14.07 -8.05 0.32
N ASP A 21 -13.75 -7.48 -0.84
CA ASP A 21 -12.57 -6.60 -1.03
C ASP A 21 -12.56 -5.34 -0.16
N ASN A 22 -13.68 -4.98 0.45
CA ASN A 22 -13.89 -3.76 1.25
C ASN A 22 -13.55 -2.47 0.48
N LYS A 23 -13.77 -2.45 -0.85
CA LYS A 23 -13.54 -1.25 -1.65
C LYS A 23 -14.40 -0.09 -1.14
N TRP A 24 -13.87 1.13 -1.03
CA TRP A 24 -12.56 1.60 -1.51
C TRP A 24 -11.59 2.00 -0.40
N THR A 25 -11.45 1.16 0.64
CA THR A 25 -10.37 1.30 1.62
C THR A 25 -9.03 0.98 0.97
N MET A 26 -7.91 1.31 1.63
CA MET A 26 -6.55 0.96 1.18
C MET A 26 -6.22 1.40 -0.25
N THR A 27 -6.85 2.48 -0.72
CA THR A 27 -6.81 2.91 -2.12
C THR A 27 -5.97 4.17 -2.30
N ILE A 28 -5.06 4.17 -3.26
CA ILE A 28 -4.40 5.37 -3.81
C ILE A 28 -5.39 6.04 -4.76
N TRP A 29 -5.65 7.33 -4.54
CA TRP A 29 -6.58 8.12 -5.34
C TRP A 29 -5.87 9.22 -6.12
N GLY A 30 -6.35 9.49 -7.34
CA GLY A 30 -6.15 10.75 -8.04
C GLY A 30 -7.50 11.39 -8.30
N ARG A 31 -7.80 12.52 -7.65
CA ARG A 31 -9.08 13.23 -7.76
C ARG A 31 -8.89 14.61 -8.35
N ASP A 32 -9.87 15.08 -9.11
CA ASP A 32 -9.87 16.45 -9.57
C ASP A 32 -10.07 17.42 -8.39
N ILE A 33 -9.25 18.48 -8.33
CA ILE A 33 -9.25 19.43 -7.21
C ILE A 33 -10.48 20.34 -7.19
N ASP A 34 -11.09 20.57 -8.36
CA ASP A 34 -12.22 21.49 -8.49
C ASP A 34 -13.54 20.78 -8.18
N THR A 35 -13.67 19.50 -8.59
CA THR A 35 -14.92 18.72 -8.45
C THR A 35 -14.87 17.63 -7.39
N GLY A 36 -13.68 17.17 -7.00
CA GLY A 36 -13.49 16.00 -6.13
C GLY A 36 -13.75 14.65 -6.82
N GLU A 37 -14.09 14.64 -8.12
CA GLU A 37 -14.33 13.41 -8.86
C GLU A 37 -13.04 12.58 -9.01
N ALA A 38 -13.13 11.28 -8.78
CA ALA A 38 -11.98 10.38 -8.93
C ALA A 38 -11.69 10.12 -10.40
N LYS A 39 -10.46 10.44 -10.84
CA LYS A 39 -9.95 10.07 -12.16
C LYS A 39 -9.45 8.62 -12.17
N PHE A 40 -8.80 8.19 -11.09
CA PHE A 40 -8.39 6.81 -10.88
C PHE A 40 -8.39 6.46 -9.39
N GLY A 41 -8.48 5.15 -9.12
CA GLY A 41 -8.33 4.57 -7.78
C GLY A 41 -7.68 3.18 -7.88
N TYR A 42 -6.58 2.98 -7.16
CA TYR A 42 -5.85 1.70 -7.10
C TYR A 42 -5.84 1.16 -5.66
N GLN A 43 -6.54 0.04 -5.43
CA GLN A 43 -6.63 -0.58 -4.12
C GLN A 43 -5.39 -1.46 -3.86
N LYS A 44 -4.55 -1.05 -2.92
CA LYS A 44 -3.27 -1.71 -2.59
C LYS A 44 -3.45 -3.00 -1.81
N THR A 45 -4.39 -3.01 -0.87
CA THR A 45 -4.63 -4.13 0.06
C THR A 45 -6.13 -4.48 0.04
N PRO A 46 -6.59 -5.24 -0.97
CA PRO A 46 -7.95 -5.76 -0.99
C PRO A 46 -8.17 -6.69 0.21
N HIS A 47 -9.29 -6.51 0.90
CA HIS A 47 -9.61 -7.27 2.12
C HIS A 47 -8.43 -7.28 3.10
N ASP A 48 -8.10 -6.10 3.64
CA ASP A 48 -7.03 -5.97 4.63
C ASP A 48 -7.27 -6.88 5.84
N GLU A 49 -6.24 -7.51 6.35
CA GLU A 49 -6.31 -8.42 7.51
C GLU A 49 -5.40 -7.97 8.66
N TRP A 50 -4.67 -6.85 8.48
CA TRP A 50 -3.50 -6.51 9.29
C TRP A 50 -3.42 -5.05 9.74
N ASP A 51 -4.44 -4.24 9.45
CA ASP A 51 -4.41 -2.79 9.68
C ASP A 51 -3.30 -2.08 8.88
N TYR A 52 -3.08 -2.43 7.62
CA TYR A 52 -2.12 -1.69 6.79
C TYR A 52 -2.71 -0.39 6.24
N ALA A 53 -3.14 0.52 7.12
CA ALA A 53 -3.91 1.70 6.73
C ALA A 53 -3.15 2.56 5.71
N GLY A 54 -3.66 2.61 4.49
CA GLY A 54 -2.89 3.05 3.33
C GLY A 54 -2.78 4.56 3.14
N VAL A 55 -2.39 5.31 4.18
CA VAL A 55 -2.45 6.79 4.26
C VAL A 55 -1.10 7.50 4.12
N ASN A 56 -0.02 6.76 3.88
CA ASN A 56 1.35 7.29 3.87
C ASN A 56 1.59 8.35 2.75
N VAL A 57 2.75 9.01 2.82
CA VAL A 57 3.18 10.09 1.93
C VAL A 57 3.04 9.75 0.43
N MET A 58 2.71 10.76 -0.38
CA MET A 58 2.66 10.69 -1.85
C MET A 58 3.74 11.60 -2.43
N MET A 59 4.83 11.03 -2.97
CA MET A 59 5.93 11.80 -3.54
C MET A 59 5.84 11.82 -5.06
N LEU A 60 5.75 13.02 -5.65
CA LEU A 60 5.64 13.17 -7.11
C LEU A 60 7.02 13.36 -7.73
N SER A 61 7.29 12.69 -8.84
CA SER A 61 8.55 12.85 -9.59
C SER A 61 8.35 12.72 -11.10
N GLU A 62 9.35 13.12 -11.88
CA GLU A 62 9.42 12.81 -13.30
C GLU A 62 10.71 12.06 -13.58
N GLN A 63 10.60 10.82 -14.06
CA GLN A 63 11.73 9.92 -14.27
C GLN A 63 11.61 9.18 -15.59
N LYS A 64 12.73 8.78 -16.17
CA LYS A 64 12.74 7.94 -17.38
C LYS A 64 12.49 6.50 -16.96
N ASP A 65 11.58 5.81 -17.64
CA ASP A 65 11.41 4.37 -17.47
C ASP A 65 12.54 3.58 -18.17
N LYS A 66 12.50 2.25 -18.08
CA LYS A 66 13.49 1.35 -18.70
C LYS A 66 13.60 1.49 -20.22
N THR A 67 12.60 2.10 -20.88
CA THR A 67 12.61 2.37 -22.33
C THR A 67 13.15 3.76 -22.66
N GLY A 68 13.49 4.56 -21.65
CA GLY A 68 13.94 5.95 -21.80
C GLY A 68 12.81 6.97 -21.90
N LYS A 69 11.53 6.54 -21.82
CA LYS A 69 10.37 7.44 -21.88
C LYS A 69 10.23 8.17 -20.54
N LEU A 70 10.11 9.50 -20.59
CA LEU A 70 9.83 10.30 -19.40
C LEU A 70 8.39 10.04 -18.92
N ARG A 71 8.26 9.70 -17.64
CA ARG A 71 6.99 9.37 -16.98
C ARG A 71 6.70 10.36 -15.86
N LYS A 72 5.42 10.68 -15.70
CA LYS A 72 4.92 11.49 -14.59
C LYS A 72 4.48 10.54 -13.48
N LEU A 73 5.28 10.43 -12.42
CA LEU A 73 5.13 9.40 -11.40
C LEU A 73 4.61 9.95 -10.08
N LEU A 74 3.97 9.05 -9.32
CA LEU A 74 3.69 9.12 -7.89
C LEU A 74 4.32 7.89 -7.24
N THR A 75 5.10 8.10 -6.17
CA THR A 75 5.76 7.05 -5.39
C THR A 75 5.24 7.08 -3.95
N HIS A 76 4.92 5.90 -3.42
CA HIS A 76 4.21 5.74 -2.16
C HIS A 76 4.71 4.50 -1.39
N PRO A 77 5.48 4.68 -0.30
CA PRO A 77 5.83 3.59 0.61
C PRO A 77 4.65 3.29 1.53
N ASP A 78 4.00 2.14 1.37
CA ASP A 78 2.80 1.79 2.15
C ASP A 78 3.15 1.09 3.48
N ARG A 79 2.18 1.08 4.42
CA ARG A 79 2.27 0.32 5.68
C ARG A 79 2.55 -1.16 5.42
N ASN A 80 1.97 -1.72 4.36
CA ASN A 80 2.09 -3.13 3.99
C ASN A 80 3.50 -3.54 3.55
N GLY A 81 4.48 -2.63 3.55
CA GLY A 81 5.87 -2.93 3.21
C GLY A 81 6.15 -2.97 1.71
N ILE A 82 5.22 -2.52 0.87
CA ILE A 82 5.40 -2.36 -0.58
C ILE A 82 5.56 -0.88 -0.92
N VAL A 83 6.56 -0.56 -1.74
CA VAL A 83 6.74 0.76 -2.34
C VAL A 83 6.09 0.74 -3.72
N TYR A 84 4.97 1.44 -3.86
CA TYR A 84 4.23 1.55 -5.11
C TYR A 84 4.69 2.75 -5.91
N THR A 85 4.90 2.57 -7.22
CA THR A 85 5.07 3.67 -8.17
C THR A 85 4.01 3.55 -9.26
N LEU A 86 3.23 4.61 -9.45
CA LEU A 86 2.16 4.71 -10.44
C LEU A 86 2.42 5.88 -11.39
N ASP A 87 1.93 5.77 -12.63
CA ASP A 87 1.76 6.94 -13.50
C ASP A 87 0.64 7.82 -12.92
N ARG A 88 1.01 9.02 -12.48
CA ARG A 88 0.07 9.90 -11.78
C ARG A 88 -1.01 10.49 -12.71
N THR A 89 -0.90 10.28 -14.02
CA THR A 89 -1.85 10.83 -14.98
C THR A 89 -3.09 9.96 -15.20
N ASP A 90 -2.96 8.64 -15.02
CA ASP A 90 -4.03 7.66 -15.27
C ASP A 90 -4.13 6.53 -14.24
N GLY A 91 -3.19 6.43 -13.29
CA GLY A 91 -3.19 5.39 -12.26
C GLY A 91 -2.53 4.06 -12.69
N THR A 92 -1.87 4.01 -13.86
CA THR A 92 -1.17 2.81 -14.32
C THR A 92 -0.06 2.41 -13.35
N LEU A 93 -0.07 1.16 -12.89
CA LEU A 93 0.97 0.61 -12.02
C LEU A 93 2.29 0.45 -12.79
N VAL A 94 3.38 1.04 -12.28
CA VAL A 94 4.73 1.00 -12.89
C VAL A 94 5.63 0.02 -12.15
N SER A 95 5.63 0.06 -10.81
CA SER A 95 6.33 -0.92 -9.97
C SER A 95 5.64 -1.04 -8.60
N ALA A 96 5.92 -2.16 -7.92
CA ALA A 96 5.38 -2.49 -6.61
C ALA A 96 6.34 -3.47 -5.93
N ASP A 97 7.41 -2.93 -5.34
CA ASP A 97 8.52 -3.71 -4.81
C ASP A 97 8.50 -3.72 -3.28
N LYS A 98 8.96 -4.81 -2.66
CA LYS A 98 9.11 -4.87 -1.20
C LYS A 98 10.16 -3.87 -0.74
N ILE A 99 9.86 -3.11 0.32
CA ILE A 99 10.81 -2.18 0.93
C ILE A 99 11.95 -2.90 1.66
N ASP A 100 11.67 -4.11 2.13
CA ASP A 100 12.58 -5.01 2.84
C ASP A 100 12.21 -6.47 2.49
N ASP A 101 13.20 -7.37 2.41
CA ASP A 101 12.99 -8.74 1.94
C ASP A 101 12.22 -9.63 2.94
N THR A 102 12.10 -9.18 4.20
CA THR A 102 11.38 -9.87 5.27
C THR A 102 9.85 -9.75 5.18
N VAL A 103 9.29 -8.89 4.31
CA VAL A 103 7.85 -8.78 4.09
C VAL A 103 7.29 -10.14 3.63
N ASN A 104 6.31 -10.70 4.33
CA ASN A 104 5.87 -12.09 4.13
C ASN A 104 4.37 -12.29 3.87
N TRP A 105 3.50 -11.33 4.23
CA TRP A 105 2.05 -11.42 3.93
C TRP A 105 1.73 -11.54 2.44
N VAL A 106 2.64 -11.05 1.60
CA VAL A 106 2.55 -11.04 0.14
C VAL A 106 3.81 -11.65 -0.48
N LYS A 107 3.62 -12.54 -1.45
CA LYS A 107 4.72 -13.10 -2.24
C LYS A 107 5.27 -12.05 -3.19
N GLN A 108 4.38 -11.43 -3.96
CA GLN A 108 4.64 -10.32 -4.88
C GLN A 108 3.33 -9.61 -5.23
N VAL A 109 3.43 -8.41 -5.82
CA VAL A 109 2.29 -7.80 -6.53
C VAL A 109 2.36 -8.18 -7.99
N ASP A 110 1.29 -8.79 -8.53
CA ASP A 110 1.21 -9.09 -9.96
C ASP A 110 0.97 -7.79 -10.73
N LEU A 111 1.97 -7.32 -11.48
CA LEU A 111 1.89 -6.06 -12.22
C LEU A 111 0.89 -6.08 -13.39
N LYS A 112 0.49 -7.26 -13.88
CA LYS A 112 -0.52 -7.37 -14.96
C LYS A 112 -1.92 -7.20 -14.41
N THR A 113 -2.20 -7.80 -13.26
CA THR A 113 -3.53 -7.74 -12.65
C THR A 113 -3.67 -6.57 -11.67
N GLY A 114 -2.55 -6.07 -11.14
CA GLY A 114 -2.50 -5.09 -10.06
C GLY A 114 -2.86 -5.66 -8.67
N ILE A 115 -2.89 -6.98 -8.52
CA ILE A 115 -3.37 -7.65 -7.31
C ILE A 115 -2.19 -8.25 -6.52
N PRO A 116 -2.10 -8.02 -5.19
CA PRO A 116 -1.16 -8.73 -4.33
C PRO A 116 -1.42 -10.23 -4.31
N VAL A 117 -0.39 -11.03 -4.60
CA VAL A 117 -0.42 -12.49 -4.43
C VAL A 117 -0.15 -12.79 -2.96
N ARG A 118 -1.24 -12.93 -2.20
CA ARG A 118 -1.21 -13.19 -0.75
C ARG A 118 -0.52 -14.50 -0.43
N ASP A 119 0.15 -14.56 0.72
CA ASP A 119 0.57 -15.82 1.32
C ASP A 119 -0.40 -16.22 2.45
N PRO A 120 -1.20 -17.29 2.27
CA PRO A 120 -2.18 -17.70 3.27
C PRO A 120 -1.59 -18.06 4.64
N GLU A 121 -0.29 -18.37 4.71
CA GLU A 121 0.41 -18.68 5.97
C GLU A 121 0.37 -17.49 6.95
N PHE A 122 0.40 -16.26 6.44
CA PHE A 122 0.44 -15.03 7.23
C PHE A 122 -0.90 -14.28 7.25
N GLY A 123 -1.98 -14.92 6.82
CA GLY A 123 -3.34 -14.36 6.89
C GLY A 123 -3.94 -14.44 8.30
N THR A 124 -4.74 -13.45 8.68
CA THR A 124 -5.47 -13.46 9.97
C THR A 124 -6.89 -13.95 9.77
N ARG A 125 -7.46 -14.62 10.77
CA ARG A 125 -8.86 -15.10 10.76
C ARG A 125 -9.32 -15.46 12.17
N MET A 126 -10.64 -15.46 12.40
CA MET A 126 -11.21 -15.92 13.66
C MET A 126 -10.73 -17.31 14.06
N ASP A 127 -10.65 -17.53 15.38
CA ASP A 127 -10.24 -18.80 16.01
C ASP A 127 -8.84 -19.29 15.58
N HIS A 128 -7.97 -18.36 15.18
CA HIS A 128 -6.61 -18.64 14.77
C HIS A 128 -5.65 -17.51 15.16
N LYS A 129 -4.62 -17.85 15.92
CA LYS A 129 -3.46 -16.99 16.14
C LYS A 129 -2.47 -17.17 14.98
N ALA A 130 -2.35 -16.15 14.14
CA ALA A 130 -1.28 -16.04 13.17
C ALA A 130 -0.02 -15.47 13.84
N THR A 131 1.16 -15.94 13.44
CA THR A 131 2.44 -15.61 14.09
C THR A 131 3.48 -15.14 13.08
N GLU A 132 4.43 -14.33 13.53
CA GLU A 132 5.57 -13.85 12.72
C GLU A 132 5.16 -13.14 11.42
N ILE A 133 4.03 -12.42 11.43
CA ILE A 133 3.58 -11.62 10.29
C ILE A 133 4.46 -10.38 10.17
N CYS A 134 5.00 -10.15 8.97
CA CYS A 134 5.80 -8.99 8.62
C CYS A 134 5.20 -8.28 7.39
N PRO A 135 4.89 -6.97 7.49
CA PRO A 135 5.04 -6.09 8.66
C PRO A 135 4.05 -6.36 9.82
N SER A 136 4.28 -5.71 10.96
CA SER A 136 3.25 -5.52 11.98
C SER A 136 2.19 -4.50 11.53
N ALA A 137 1.11 -4.36 12.28
CA ALA A 137 0.11 -3.29 12.06
C ALA A 137 0.73 -1.88 12.02
N MET A 138 1.84 -1.63 12.72
CA MET A 138 2.55 -0.34 12.64
C MET A 138 3.15 -0.07 11.24
N GLY A 139 3.28 -1.12 10.42
CA GLY A 139 3.82 -1.13 9.08
C GLY A 139 5.34 -0.98 9.03
N TYR A 140 5.95 -1.31 7.89
CA TYR A 140 7.36 -0.98 7.61
C TYR A 140 7.56 0.49 7.21
N HIS A 141 6.46 1.20 6.96
CA HIS A 141 6.44 2.65 6.87
C HIS A 141 5.14 3.18 7.47
N ASN A 142 5.15 4.37 8.06
CA ASN A 142 3.97 4.96 8.71
C ASN A 142 3.79 6.44 8.27
N GLN A 143 3.38 7.34 9.16
CA GLN A 143 3.06 8.74 8.87
C GLN A 143 4.24 9.64 8.44
N GLY A 144 5.46 9.10 8.35
CA GLY A 144 6.66 9.87 8.03
C GLY A 144 6.53 10.59 6.68
N HIS A 145 6.98 11.84 6.62
CA HIS A 145 7.11 12.56 5.35
C HIS A 145 8.55 12.45 4.85
N ASP A 146 8.75 11.57 3.89
CA ASP A 146 10.05 11.29 3.28
C ASP A 146 10.53 12.39 2.31
N SER A 147 11.70 12.18 1.70
CA SER A 147 12.32 13.12 0.76
C SER A 147 12.78 12.45 -0.53
N TYR A 148 12.91 13.27 -1.59
CA TYR A 148 13.37 12.86 -2.92
C TYR A 148 14.43 13.85 -3.42
N ASP A 149 15.57 13.33 -3.88
CA ASP A 149 16.60 14.11 -4.57
C ASP A 149 16.42 13.97 -6.09
N PRO A 150 16.03 15.04 -6.80
CA PRO A 150 15.77 14.98 -8.24
C PRO A 150 17.04 14.87 -9.10
N GLU A 151 18.21 15.26 -8.58
CA GLU A 151 19.48 15.12 -9.31
C GLU A 151 19.96 13.67 -9.29
N LYS A 152 19.84 13.01 -8.12
CA LYS A 152 20.22 11.60 -7.94
C LYS A 152 19.11 10.62 -8.32
N GLN A 153 17.88 11.12 -8.42
CA GLN A 153 16.66 10.32 -8.60
C GLN A 153 16.48 9.26 -7.50
N LEU A 154 16.79 9.62 -6.24
CA LEU A 154 16.70 8.72 -5.08
C LEU A 154 15.67 9.23 -4.08
N PHE A 155 14.88 8.30 -3.55
CA PHE A 155 14.00 8.52 -2.40
C PHE A 155 14.73 8.10 -1.12
N PHE A 156 14.67 8.92 -0.07
CA PHE A 156 15.21 8.61 1.25
C PHE A 156 14.04 8.39 2.21
N MET A 157 13.85 7.15 2.64
CA MET A 157 12.69 6.72 3.41
C MET A 157 13.07 6.33 4.84
N GLY A 158 12.32 6.84 5.82
CA GLY A 158 12.44 6.42 7.21
C GLY A 158 11.61 5.16 7.47
N ILE A 159 12.25 4.00 7.57
CA ILE A 159 11.56 2.70 7.68
C ILE A 159 11.46 2.20 9.12
N ASN A 160 10.39 1.46 9.39
CA ASN A 160 10.27 0.60 10.57
C ASN A 160 10.67 -0.84 10.19
N HIS A 161 11.11 -1.63 11.17
CA HIS A 161 11.36 -3.06 10.99
C HIS A 161 10.73 -3.84 12.16
N ILE A 162 9.40 -3.96 12.13
CA ILE A 162 8.58 -4.50 13.24
C ILE A 162 7.60 -5.53 12.68
N CYS A 163 7.54 -6.72 13.26
CA CYS A 163 6.61 -7.81 12.92
C CYS A 163 5.64 -8.10 14.08
N MET A 164 4.64 -8.97 13.89
CA MET A 164 3.61 -9.23 14.91
C MET A 164 3.07 -10.66 14.92
N ASP A 165 2.48 -11.01 16.06
CA ASP A 165 1.46 -12.05 16.16
C ASP A 165 0.08 -11.40 16.22
N TRP A 166 -0.94 -12.05 15.67
CA TRP A 166 -2.30 -11.51 15.66
C TRP A 166 -3.36 -12.61 15.79
N GLU A 167 -4.33 -12.38 16.66
CA GLU A 167 -5.55 -13.18 16.77
C GLU A 167 -6.76 -12.23 16.85
N PRO A 168 -7.67 -12.23 15.87
CA PRO A 168 -8.89 -11.44 15.97
C PRO A 168 -9.84 -12.09 16.99
N PHE A 169 -10.53 -11.26 17.76
CA PHE A 169 -11.54 -11.71 18.72
C PHE A 169 -12.85 -10.95 18.52
N MET A 170 -13.96 -11.56 18.95
CA MET A 170 -15.21 -10.86 19.17
C MET A 170 -15.37 -10.64 20.67
N LEU A 171 -15.65 -9.40 21.08
CA LEU A 171 -16.08 -9.16 22.46
C LEU A 171 -17.44 -9.86 22.68
N PRO A 172 -17.63 -10.55 23.81
CA PRO A 172 -18.89 -11.20 24.15
C PRO A 172 -20.05 -10.22 24.30
#